data_AF-A0A6V7J5K8-F1
#
_entry.id   AF-A0A6V7J5K8-F1
#
_cell.length_a   1.000
_cell.length_b   1.000
_cell.length_c   1.000
_cell.angle_alpha   90.00
_cell.angle_beta   90.00
_cell.angle_gamma   90.00
#
_symmetry.space_group_name_H-M   'P 1'
#
loop_
_entity.id
_entity.type
_entity.pdbx_description
1 polymer ?
#
loop_
_entity_poly.entity_id
_entity_poly.type
_entity_poly.pdbx_seq_one_letter_code
_entity_poly.pdbx_strand_id
1 'polypeptide(L)'
;KRYPNPEEELPVLNKTLLNKKVTKISYQGDGPVEVTTQDGSQYTADHIIFTPSLGVLKADHEEIFDPPLSDKKKEAIEKLGFGKHAKIILYFDEPWWQSQKRVIHNIVWSEEARKEIEND
;
A
#
# COMPACT_ATOMS: atom_id res chain seq x y z
N LYS A 1 16.71 -2.66 -1.28
CA LYS A 1 17.73 -3.67 -1.66
C LYS A 1 17.33 -4.22 -3.02
N ARG A 2 18.13 -4.00 -4.07
CA ARG A 2 18.02 -4.75 -5.33
C ARG A 2 18.20 -6.24 -4.99
N TYR A 3 17.39 -7.11 -5.59
CA TYR A 3 17.60 -8.56 -5.50
C TYR A 3 19.02 -8.91 -5.98
N PRO A 4 19.70 -9.95 -5.43
CA PRO A 4 21.15 -10.01 -5.45
C PRO A 4 21.76 -10.65 -6.71
N ASN A 5 20.96 -11.18 -7.64
CA ASN A 5 21.48 -11.84 -8.84
C ASN A 5 20.90 -11.22 -10.13
N PRO A 6 21.70 -10.48 -10.91
CA PRO A 6 21.28 -9.91 -12.20
C PRO A 6 20.81 -10.95 -13.22
N GLU A 7 21.29 -12.20 -13.15
CA GLU A 7 20.88 -13.28 -14.07
C GLU A 7 19.49 -13.83 -13.74
N GLU A 8 18.98 -13.60 -12.53
CA GLU A 8 17.65 -14.00 -12.06
C GLU A 8 16.64 -12.84 -12.13
N GLU A 9 17.04 -11.71 -12.71
CA GLU A 9 16.19 -10.52 -12.78
C GLU A 9 14.98 -10.80 -13.67
N LEU A 10 13.79 -10.75 -13.08
CA LEU A 10 12.55 -10.99 -13.82
C LEU A 10 12.42 -9.96 -14.96
N PRO A 11 12.06 -10.37 -16.19
CA PRO A 11 11.94 -9.47 -17.33
C PRO A 11 11.00 -8.27 -17.12
N VAL A 12 10.08 -8.37 -16.15
CA VAL A 12 9.14 -7.29 -15.78
C VAL A 12 9.83 -6.12 -15.07
N LEU A 13 10.99 -6.32 -14.43
CA LEU A 13 11.70 -5.26 -13.73
C LEU A 13 12.20 -4.18 -14.69
N ASN A 14 12.64 -4.57 -15.89
CA ASN A 14 13.00 -3.64 -16.97
C ASN A 14 11.79 -2.87 -17.54
N LYS A 15 10.57 -3.32 -17.24
CA LYS A 15 9.31 -2.67 -17.64
C LYS A 15 8.64 -1.91 -16.48
N THR A 16 9.26 -1.91 -15.30
CA THR A 16 8.73 -1.25 -14.10
C THR A 16 9.23 0.19 -14.04
N LEU A 17 8.31 1.16 -14.19
CA LEU A 17 8.63 2.58 -14.11
C LEU A 17 8.39 3.09 -12.68
N LEU A 18 9.46 3.41 -11.97
CA LEU A 18 9.38 4.01 -10.63
C LEU A 18 9.11 5.52 -10.69
N ASN A 19 8.65 6.09 -9.58
CA ASN A 19 8.27 7.51 -9.45
C ASN A 19 7.19 7.97 -10.46
N LYS A 20 6.44 7.03 -11.03
CA LYS A 20 5.29 7.28 -11.91
C LYS A 20 3.99 7.11 -11.13
N LYS A 21 3.66 8.07 -10.25
CA LYS A 21 2.37 8.07 -9.54
C LYS A 21 1.24 8.27 -10.55
N VAL A 22 0.34 7.30 -10.69
CA VAL A 22 -0.87 7.44 -11.49
C VAL A 22 -1.83 8.41 -10.80
N THR A 23 -2.37 9.36 -11.56
CA THR A 23 -3.31 10.37 -11.07
C THR A 23 -4.67 10.32 -11.77
N LYS A 24 -4.74 9.77 -12.99
CA LYS A 24 -6.00 9.59 -13.71
C LYS A 24 -5.94 8.36 -14.62
N ILE A 25 -7.05 7.64 -14.70
CA ILE A 25 -7.28 6.48 -15.56
C ILE A 25 -8.57 6.74 -16.34
N SER A 26 -8.47 6.95 -17.65
CA SER A 26 -9.62 7.17 -18.54
C SER A 26 -9.89 5.94 -19.40
N TYR A 27 -11.10 5.39 -19.34
CA TYR A 27 -11.48 4.15 -20.03
C TYR A 27 -12.87 4.26 -20.69
N GLN A 28 -13.12 5.39 -21.36
CA GLN A 28 -14.40 5.65 -22.02
C GLN A 28 -14.48 5.00 -23.42
N GLY A 29 -15.58 4.26 -23.68
CA GLY A 29 -15.86 3.66 -24.99
C GLY A 29 -15.06 2.39 -25.30
N ASP A 30 -14.97 2.05 -26.58
CA ASP A 30 -14.26 0.87 -27.09
C ASP A 30 -12.77 1.14 -27.39
N GLY A 31 -12.25 2.29 -26.95
CA GLY A 31 -10.87 2.72 -27.17
C GLY A 31 -9.87 2.15 -26.16
N PRO A 32 -8.56 2.39 -26.37
CA PRO A 32 -7.55 2.04 -25.39
C PRO A 32 -7.75 2.83 -24.09
N VAL A 33 -7.32 2.24 -22.97
CA VAL A 33 -7.32 2.91 -21.67
C VAL A 33 -6.14 3.88 -21.62
N GLU A 34 -6.40 5.11 -21.17
CA GLU A 34 -5.39 6.16 -21.00
C GLU A 34 -5.03 6.33 -19.53
N VAL A 35 -3.74 6.41 -19.23
CA VAL A 35 -3.19 6.62 -17.89
C VAL A 35 -2.39 7.90 -17.86
N THR A 36 -2.80 8.83 -17.01
CA THR A 36 -2.02 10.04 -16.71
C THR A 36 -1.29 9.86 -15.38
N THR A 37 -0.03 10.27 -15.36
CA THR A 37 0.81 10.26 -14.16
C THR A 37 1.09 11.68 -13.69
N GLN A 38 1.49 11.82 -12.42
CA GLN A 38 1.71 13.11 -11.75
C GLN A 38 2.75 13.99 -12.45
N ASP A 39 3.72 13.41 -13.15
CA ASP A 39 4.73 14.14 -13.90
C ASP A 39 4.28 14.57 -15.31
N GLY A 40 3.00 14.35 -15.64
CA GLY A 40 2.40 14.68 -16.93
C GLY A 40 2.58 13.60 -18.00
N SER A 41 3.30 12.50 -17.73
CA SER A 41 3.41 11.42 -18.71
C SER A 41 2.05 10.75 -18.93
N GLN A 42 1.81 10.38 -20.18
CA GLN A 42 0.61 9.66 -20.61
C GLN A 42 1.00 8.29 -21.19
N TYR A 43 0.19 7.27 -20.91
CA TYR A 43 0.36 5.91 -21.41
C TYR A 43 -0.97 5.40 -21.91
N THR A 44 -0.95 4.56 -22.95
CA THR A 44 -2.12 3.87 -23.47
C THR A 44 -1.94 2.35 -23.37
N ALA A 45 -3.01 1.63 -23.08
CA ALA A 45 -3.01 0.17 -23.02
C ALA A 45 -4.38 -0.40 -23.32
N ASP A 46 -4.43 -1.64 -23.84
CA ASP A 46 -5.70 -2.35 -24.04
C ASP A 46 -6.38 -2.70 -22.70
N HIS A 47 -5.57 -2.96 -21.67
CA HIS A 47 -6.04 -3.36 -20.34
C HIS A 47 -5.18 -2.79 -19.22
N ILE A 48 -5.80 -2.57 -18.06
CA ILE A 48 -5.13 -2.16 -16.81
C ILE A 48 -5.44 -3.15 -15.69
N ILE A 49 -4.39 -3.55 -14.98
CA ILE A 49 -4.52 -4.23 -13.68
C ILE A 49 -4.12 -3.21 -12.61
N PHE A 50 -5.10 -2.74 -11.84
CA PHE A 50 -4.90 -1.73 -10.81
C PHE A 50 -4.75 -2.38 -9.44
N THR A 51 -3.55 -2.34 -8.86
CA THR A 51 -3.20 -3.02 -7.60
C THR A 51 -2.75 -2.09 -6.47
N PRO A 52 -3.37 -0.92 -6.25
CA PRO A 52 -3.02 -0.10 -5.10
C PRO A 52 -3.48 -0.77 -3.80
N SER A 53 -3.07 -0.22 -2.66
CA SER A 53 -3.67 -0.59 -1.38
C SER A 53 -5.13 -0.12 -1.30
N LEU A 54 -5.94 -0.77 -0.47
CA LEU A 54 -7.30 -0.31 -0.17
C LEU A 54 -7.31 1.11 0.41
N GLY A 55 -6.28 1.50 1.18
CA GLY A 55 -6.15 2.88 1.69
C GLY A 55 -6.04 3.93 0.60
N VAL A 56 -5.35 3.64 -0.51
CA VAL A 56 -5.29 4.53 -1.68
C VAL A 56 -6.64 4.59 -2.39
N LEU A 57 -7.33 3.45 -2.55
CA LEU A 57 -8.68 3.45 -3.11
C LEU A 57 -9.63 4.30 -2.26
N LYS A 58 -9.62 4.14 -0.94
CA LYS A 58 -10.44 4.96 -0.03
C LYS A 58 -10.14 6.47 -0.14
N ALA A 59 -8.88 6.84 -0.38
CA ALA A 59 -8.50 8.24 -0.49
C ALA A 59 -8.84 8.86 -1.85
N ASP A 60 -8.59 8.13 -2.94
CA ASP A 60 -8.43 8.74 -4.26
C ASP A 60 -9.35 8.13 -5.35
N HIS A 61 -10.17 7.11 -5.06
CA HIS A 61 -10.92 6.40 -6.12
C HIS A 61 -11.96 7.26 -6.86
N GLU A 62 -12.44 8.35 -6.27
CA GLU A 62 -13.38 9.24 -6.95
C GLU A 62 -12.70 10.07 -8.04
N GLU A 63 -11.43 10.46 -7.81
CA GLU A 63 -10.66 11.32 -8.72
C GLU A 63 -9.83 10.53 -9.74
N ILE A 64 -9.38 9.32 -9.37
CA ILE A 64 -8.49 8.52 -10.22
C ILE A 64 -9.21 7.92 -11.43
N PHE A 65 -10.50 7.58 -11.33
CA PHE A 65 -11.21 6.83 -12.38
C PHE A 65 -12.19 7.70 -13.17
N ASP A 66 -12.05 7.65 -14.51
CA ASP A 66 -12.93 8.34 -15.45
C ASP A 66 -13.38 7.38 -16.58
N PRO A 67 -14.61 6.86 -16.57
CA PRO A 67 -15.71 7.22 -15.67
C PRO A 67 -15.49 6.70 -14.24
N PRO A 68 -16.24 7.20 -13.24
CA PRO A 68 -16.17 6.71 -11.88
C PRO A 68 -16.46 5.21 -11.78
N LEU A 69 -15.92 4.56 -10.74
CA LEU A 69 -16.24 3.16 -10.44
C LEU A 69 -17.75 2.98 -10.19
N SER A 70 -18.27 1.78 -10.44
CA SER A 70 -19.66 1.45 -10.15
C SER A 70 -19.97 1.54 -8.65
N ASP A 71 -21.22 1.83 -8.30
CA ASP A 71 -21.66 2.00 -6.91
C ASP A 71 -21.34 0.80 -6.04
N LYS A 72 -21.50 -0.42 -6.58
CA LYS A 72 -21.12 -1.66 -5.89
C LYS A 72 -19.64 -1.70 -5.49
N LYS A 73 -18.75 -1.19 -6.33
CA LYS A 73 -17.31 -1.14 -6.03
C LYS A 73 -17.00 -0.04 -5.02
N LYS A 74 -17.62 1.14 -5.15
CA LYS A 74 -17.50 2.24 -4.19
C LYS A 74 -17.95 1.81 -2.79
N GLU A 75 -19.12 1.19 -2.70
CA GLU A 75 -19.66 0.67 -1.45
C GLU A 75 -18.73 -0.36 -0.80
N ALA A 76 -18.12 -1.24 -1.59
CA ALA A 76 -17.13 -2.20 -1.10
C ALA A 76 -15.85 -1.50 -0.60
N ILE A 77 -15.35 -0.50 -1.32
CA ILE A 77 -14.20 0.32 -0.89
C ILE A 77 -14.50 0.96 0.46
N GLU A 78 -15.69 1.55 0.64
CA GLU A 78 -16.07 2.25 1.86
C GLU A 78 -16.25 1.30 3.06
N LYS A 79 -16.94 0.17 2.86
CA LYS A 79 -17.26 -0.74 3.97
C LYS A 79 -16.10 -1.60 4.44
N LEU A 80 -15.11 -1.88 3.59
CA LEU A 80 -13.95 -2.67 3.99
C LEU A 80 -13.05 -1.88 4.96
N GLY A 81 -12.70 -2.50 6.09
CA GLY A 81 -11.78 -1.91 7.07
C GLY A 81 -10.35 -1.83 6.55
N PHE A 82 -9.66 -0.74 6.83
CA PHE A 82 -8.23 -0.57 6.54
C PHE A 82 -7.51 0.00 7.76
N GLY A 83 -6.88 -0.89 8.53
CA GLY A 83 -6.23 -0.56 9.79
C GLY A 83 -4.85 0.07 9.62
N LYS A 84 -4.30 0.58 10.73
CA LYS A 84 -2.94 1.09 10.83
C LYS A 84 -2.10 0.09 11.62
N HIS A 85 -0.88 -0.19 11.17
CA HIS A 85 0.08 -1.02 11.89
C HIS A 85 1.45 -0.35 11.80
N ALA A 86 2.12 -0.17 12.94
CA ALA A 86 3.44 0.44 13.03
C ALA A 86 4.45 -0.58 13.55
N LYS A 87 5.74 -0.33 13.27
CA LYS A 87 6.85 -1.07 13.87
C LYS A 87 7.77 -0.08 14.56
N ILE A 88 8.07 -0.32 15.82
CA ILE A 88 9.11 0.39 16.57
C ILE A 88 10.33 -0.53 16.61
N ILE A 89 11.47 -0.04 16.12
CA ILE A 89 12.71 -0.78 16.08
C ILE A 89 13.61 -0.20 17.16
N LEU A 90 14.00 -1.03 18.12
CA LEU A 90 14.88 -0.67 19.22
C LEU A 90 16.25 -1.29 18.97
N TYR A 91 17.30 -0.49 19.12
CA TYR A 91 18.69 -0.92 19.05
C TYR A 91 19.30 -0.87 20.46
N PHE A 92 20.07 -1.90 20.79
CA PHE A 92 20.78 -2.02 22.05
C PHE A 92 22.23 -2.43 21.74
N ASP A 93 23.20 -1.86 22.46
CA ASP A 93 24.61 -2.19 22.27
C ASP A 93 24.91 -3.66 22.60
N GLU A 94 24.24 -4.19 23.64
CA GLU A 94 24.31 -5.59 24.06
C GLU A 94 22.90 -6.15 24.31
N PRO A 95 22.63 -7.43 23.97
CA PRO A 95 21.34 -8.05 24.21
C PRO A 95 21.11 -8.25 25.72
N TRP A 96 20.05 -7.65 26.26
CA TRP A 96 19.62 -7.87 27.65
C TRP A 96 18.66 -9.06 27.80
N TRP A 97 18.16 -9.60 26.69
CA TRP A 97 17.31 -10.79 26.66
C TRP A 97 18.15 -12.07 26.60
N GLN A 98 17.54 -13.22 26.95
CA GLN A 98 18.22 -14.52 26.90
C GLN A 98 18.72 -14.85 25.49
N SER A 99 19.82 -15.61 25.40
CA SER A 99 20.56 -15.93 24.16
C SER A 99 19.85 -16.89 23.20
N GLN A 100 18.52 -16.81 23.09
CA GLN A 100 17.76 -17.54 22.09
C GLN A 100 17.65 -16.74 20.79
N LYS A 101 17.68 -17.46 19.66
CA LYS A 101 17.72 -16.87 18.30
C LYS A 101 16.47 -16.06 17.93
N ARG A 102 15.35 -16.25 18.64
CA ARG A 102 14.11 -15.48 18.47
C ARG A 102 13.32 -15.49 19.76
N VAL A 103 13.10 -14.31 20.35
CA VAL A 103 12.28 -14.15 21.55
C VAL A 103 11.08 -13.27 21.21
N ILE A 104 9.88 -13.68 21.64
CA ILE A 104 8.67 -12.86 21.60
C ILE A 104 8.39 -12.43 23.04
N HIS A 105 8.54 -11.14 23.30
CA HIS A 105 8.16 -10.55 24.59
C HIS A 105 6.76 -9.97 24.46
N ASN A 106 5.80 -10.55 25.19
CA ASN A 106 4.47 -9.98 25.32
C ASN A 106 4.47 -8.96 26.45
N ILE A 107 3.98 -7.75 26.17
CA ILE A 107 3.76 -6.73 27.19
C ILE A 107 2.27 -6.79 27.54
N VAL A 108 1.97 -6.99 28.83
CA VAL A 108 0.60 -7.07 29.34
C VAL A 108 0.37 -5.92 30.30
N TRP A 109 -0.74 -5.22 30.13
CA TRP A 109 -1.13 -4.08 30.97
C TRP A 109 -2.03 -4.57 32.11
N SER A 110 -1.86 -4.01 33.32
CA SER A 110 -2.85 -4.20 34.39
C SER A 110 -4.10 -3.37 34.10
N GLU A 111 -5.20 -3.68 34.78
CA GLU A 111 -6.45 -2.91 34.65
C GLU A 111 -6.29 -1.45 35.08
N GLU A 112 -5.45 -1.18 36.08
CA GLU A 112 -5.14 0.18 36.53
C GLU A 112 -4.41 0.97 35.45
N ALA A 113 -3.33 0.40 34.89
CA ALA A 113 -2.54 1.05 33.83
C ALA A 113 -3.36 1.28 32.55
N ARG A 114 -4.25 0.33 32.21
CA ARG A 114 -5.16 0.49 31.08
C ARG A 114 -6.08 1.70 31.27
N LYS A 115 -6.67 1.84 32.47
CA LYS A 115 -7.58 2.96 32.77
C LYS A 115 -6.86 4.31 32.75
N GLU A 116 -5.59 4.37 33.17
CA GLU A 116 -4.80 5.60 33.05
C GLU A 116 -4.59 6.00 31.58
N ILE A 117 -4.21 5.04 30.72
CA ILE A 117 -3.95 5.31 29.29
C ILE A 117 -5.22 5.69 28.51
N GLU A 118 -6.38 5.11 28.84
CA GLU A 118 -7.65 5.42 28.14
C GLU A 118 -8.20 6.82 28.49
N ASN A 119 -7.73 7.44 29.57
CA ASN A 119 -8.17 8.77 30.02
C ASN A 119 -7.19 9.90 29.67
N ASP A 120 -6.03 9.59 29.08
CA ASP A 120 -5.07 10.54 28.48
C ASP A 120 -5.47 10.94 27.06
#